data_AF-A0A7X7SD84-F1
#
_entry.id   AF-A0A7X7SD84-F1
#
_cell.length_a   1.000
_cell.length_b   1.000
_cell.length_c   1.000
_cell.angle_alpha   90.00
_cell.angle_beta   90.00
_cell.angle_gamma   90.00
#
_symmetry.space_group_name_H-M   'P 1'
#
loop_
_entity.id
_entity.type
_entity.pdbx_description
1 polymer ?
#
loop_
_entity_poly.entity_id
_entity_poly.type
_entity_poly.pdbx_seq_one_letter_code
_entity_poly.pdbx_strand_id
1 'polypeptide(L)'
;MALGSLMGCEKEKPPVTEVRSYSGSVEVLNSCGKTGAASQMTIFLRNKGFDVVQYRNDLLQNYEETIIAIRNPQWEGAEALSQILKTKNVLQLKSKRAHVDATVYIGKDFNKIIEQDTP
;
A
#
# COMPACT_ATOMS: atom_id res chain seq x y z
N MET A 1 -45.00 11.51 38.78
CA MET A 1 -44.81 11.27 37.34
C MET A 1 -43.32 11.16 37.09
N ALA A 2 -42.85 10.02 36.63
CA ALA A 2 -41.47 9.83 36.21
C ALA A 2 -41.38 10.18 34.72
N LEU A 3 -40.52 11.12 34.36
CA LEU A 3 -40.05 11.29 32.99
C LEU A 3 -38.53 11.15 33.02
N GLY A 4 -38.03 10.10 32.39
CA GLY A 4 -36.62 9.97 32.06
C GLY A 4 -36.25 10.88 30.89
N SER A 5 -34.96 11.18 30.78
CA SER A 5 -34.37 11.60 29.52
C SER A 5 -32.95 11.03 29.44
N LEU A 6 -32.78 10.12 28.48
CA LEU A 6 -31.51 9.62 27.98
C LEU A 6 -30.89 10.72 27.09
N MET A 7 -29.68 11.15 27.40
CA MET A 7 -28.84 11.94 26.49
C MET A 7 -27.41 11.80 27.03
N GLY A 8 -26.40 11.32 26.34
CA GLY A 8 -26.20 10.80 25.00
C GLY A 8 -24.68 10.64 24.94
N CYS A 9 -24.15 9.45 24.65
CA CYS A 9 -22.70 9.29 24.50
C CYS A 9 -22.27 10.01 23.22
N GLU A 10 -21.80 11.24 23.34
CA GLU A 10 -21.09 11.94 22.28
C GLU A 10 -19.73 11.26 22.13
N LYS A 11 -19.65 10.28 21.23
CA LYS A 11 -18.37 9.74 20.79
C LYS A 11 -17.73 10.79 19.89
N GLU A 12 -16.67 11.42 20.38
CA GLU A 12 -15.78 12.24 19.56
C GLU A 12 -15.37 11.42 18.33
N LYS A 13 -15.69 11.92 17.13
CA LYS A 13 -15.24 11.31 15.88
C LYS A 13 -13.71 11.38 15.88
N PRO A 14 -13.00 10.26 15.69
CA PRO A 14 -11.56 10.30 15.55
C PRO A 14 -11.19 11.24 14.40
N PRO A 15 -10.06 11.97 14.49
CA PRO A 15 -9.64 12.89 13.46
C PRO A 15 -9.56 12.12 12.14
N VAL A 16 -10.41 12.51 11.19
CA VAL A 16 -10.41 11.92 9.85
C VAL A 16 -9.13 12.40 9.18
N THR A 17 -8.07 11.60 9.25
CA THR A 17 -6.90 11.80 8.39
C THR A 17 -7.39 11.68 6.96
N GLU A 18 -7.35 12.78 6.21
CA GLU A 18 -7.75 12.81 4.81
C GLU A 18 -6.82 11.87 4.01
N VAL A 19 -7.28 10.64 3.77
CA VAL A 19 -6.53 9.65 2.99
C VAL A 19 -6.56 10.11 1.53
N ARG A 20 -5.43 10.65 1.06
CA ARG A 20 -5.27 11.03 -0.36
C ARG A 20 -5.43 9.77 -1.22
N SER A 21 -6.44 9.75 -2.08
CA SER A 21 -6.62 8.68 -3.06
C SER A 21 -5.79 8.98 -4.31
N TYR A 22 -5.08 7.99 -4.84
CA TYR A 22 -4.35 8.09 -6.11
C TYR A 22 -5.14 7.41 -7.21
N SER A 23 -5.37 8.08 -8.34
CA SER A 23 -6.05 7.47 -9.48
C SER A 23 -5.12 6.49 -10.18
N GLY A 24 -5.37 5.18 -10.06
CA GLY A 24 -4.58 4.13 -10.70
C GLY A 24 -4.47 2.89 -9.83
N SER A 25 -3.99 1.79 -10.42
CA SER A 25 -4.02 0.47 -9.80
C SER A 25 -2.62 -0.10 -9.54
N VAL A 26 -2.49 -0.78 -8.40
CA VAL A 26 -1.24 -1.38 -7.93
C VAL A 26 -1.42 -2.89 -7.74
N GLU A 27 -0.43 -3.66 -8.22
CA GLU A 27 -0.28 -5.08 -7.92
C GLU A 27 0.80 -5.28 -6.85
N VAL A 28 0.60 -6.22 -5.93
CA VAL A 28 1.56 -6.52 -4.85
C VAL A 28 2.02 -7.97 -4.93
N LEU A 29 3.33 -8.19 -5.06
CA LEU A 29 3.93 -9.52 -5.16
C LEU A 29 4.85 -9.77 -3.97
N ASN A 30 4.61 -10.86 -3.24
CA ASN A 30 5.50 -11.32 -2.20
C ASN A 30 6.74 -11.98 -2.82
N SER A 31 7.81 -11.20 -2.92
CA SER A 31 9.11 -11.63 -3.43
C SER A 31 10.13 -11.90 -2.32
N CYS A 32 9.73 -11.94 -1.05
CA CYS A 32 10.65 -12.16 0.07
C CYS A 32 10.48 -13.52 0.78
N GLY A 33 9.46 -14.29 0.42
CA GLY A 33 9.22 -15.64 0.94
C GLY A 33 8.61 -15.70 2.34
N LYS A 34 8.32 -14.54 2.96
CA LYS A 34 7.69 -14.48 4.28
C LYS A 34 6.18 -14.61 4.15
N THR A 35 5.60 -15.54 4.91
CA THR A 35 4.14 -15.74 4.95
C THR A 35 3.44 -14.46 5.42
N GLY A 36 2.40 -14.06 4.70
CA GLY A 36 1.59 -12.89 5.04
C GLY A 36 2.15 -11.53 4.57
N ALA A 37 3.35 -11.46 3.99
CA ALA A 37 3.96 -10.19 3.56
C ALA A 37 3.08 -9.43 2.54
N ALA A 38 2.55 -10.12 1.52
CA ALA A 38 1.66 -9.52 0.54
C ALA A 38 0.36 -8.95 1.16
N SER A 39 -0.20 -9.64 2.14
CA SER A 39 -1.41 -9.20 2.85
C SER A 39 -1.14 -7.94 3.67
N GLN A 40 -0.05 -7.94 4.45
CA GLN A 40 0.33 -6.79 5.28
C GLN A 40 0.65 -5.55 4.44
N MET A 41 1.44 -5.72 3.37
CA MET A 41 1.74 -4.63 2.45
C MET A 41 0.48 -4.09 1.73
N THR A 42 -0.45 -4.97 1.38
CA THR A 42 -1.73 -4.57 0.78
C THR A 42 -2.55 -3.69 1.73
N ILE A 43 -2.66 -4.08 3.01
CA ILE A 43 -3.35 -3.29 4.03
C ILE A 43 -2.66 -1.94 4.20
N PHE A 44 -1.34 -1.94 4.32
CA PHE A 44 -0.53 -0.73 4.44
C PHE A 44 -0.77 0.25 3.29
N LEU A 45 -0.64 -0.21 2.03
CA LEU A 45 -0.82 0.63 0.85
C LEU A 45 -2.25 1.15 0.69
N ARG A 46 -3.26 0.33 1.01
CA ARG A 46 -4.67 0.77 0.99
C ARG A 46 -4.97 1.83 2.04
N ASN A 47 -4.41 1.70 3.25
CA ASN A 47 -4.52 2.72 4.29
C ASN A 47 -3.84 4.05 3.87
N LYS A 48 -2.93 4.00 2.89
CA LYS A 48 -2.28 5.16 2.29
C LYS A 48 -2.97 5.68 1.03
N GLY A 49 -4.12 5.09 0.65
CA GLY A 49 -4.95 5.56 -0.45
C GLY A 49 -4.57 5.04 -1.84
N PHE A 50 -3.77 3.97 -1.91
CA PHE A 50 -3.53 3.25 -3.17
C PHE A 50 -4.57 2.16 -3.40
N ASP A 51 -5.04 2.05 -4.64
CA ASP A 51 -5.90 0.94 -5.06
C ASP A 51 -5.07 -0.31 -5.39
N VAL A 52 -4.91 -1.19 -4.40
CA VAL A 52 -4.30 -2.51 -4.61
C VAL A 52 -5.35 -3.45 -5.17
N VAL A 53 -5.28 -3.75 -6.47
CA VAL A 53 -6.27 -4.58 -7.18
C VAL A 53 -5.96 -6.08 -7.11
N GLN A 54 -4.71 -6.45 -6.85
CA GLN A 54 -4.31 -7.85 -6.73
C GLN A 54 -3.07 -8.01 -5.85
N TYR A 55 -3.01 -9.12 -5.10
CA TYR A 55 -1.80 -9.55 -4.43
C TYR A 55 -1.59 -11.07 -4.49
N ARG A 56 -0.34 -11.53 -4.61
CA ARG A 56 0.03 -12.96 -4.64
C ARG A 56 1.49 -13.18 -4.25
N ASN A 57 1.95 -14.43 -4.25
CA ASN A 57 3.37 -14.75 -4.16
C ASN A 57 4.06 -14.63 -5.54
N ASP A 58 5.31 -14.17 -5.52
CA ASP A 58 6.20 -14.20 -6.67
C ASP A 58 6.85 -15.59 -6.84
N LEU A 59 7.51 -15.83 -7.98
CA LEU A 59 8.17 -17.10 -8.28
C LEU A 59 9.51 -17.26 -7.53
N LEU A 60 10.33 -16.20 -7.46
CA LEU A 60 11.70 -16.30 -6.93
C LEU A 60 11.79 -16.14 -5.39
N GLN A 61 10.91 -15.33 -4.79
CA GLN A 61 10.74 -15.18 -3.34
C GLN A 61 12.02 -14.93 -2.51
N ASN A 62 13.06 -14.36 -3.09
CA ASN A 62 14.37 -14.15 -2.45
C ASN A 62 14.88 -12.70 -2.48
N TYR A 63 14.02 -11.72 -2.69
CA TYR A 63 14.39 -10.31 -2.81
C TYR A 63 14.73 -9.74 -1.43
N GLU A 64 15.90 -9.11 -1.32
CA GLU A 64 16.33 -8.46 -0.07
C GLU A 64 15.62 -7.12 0.13
N GLU A 65 15.46 -6.34 -0.94
CA GLU A 65 14.89 -5.00 -0.91
C GLU A 65 13.60 -4.92 -1.73
N THR A 66 12.69 -4.03 -1.30
CA THR A 66 11.43 -3.80 -1.99
C THR A 66 11.66 -2.97 -3.26
N ILE A 67 11.11 -3.44 -4.39
CA ILE A 67 11.28 -2.85 -5.72
C ILE A 67 9.91 -2.43 -6.27
N ILE A 68 9.87 -1.27 -6.91
CA ILE A 68 8.68 -0.77 -7.61
C ILE A 68 8.93 -0.86 -9.12
N ALA A 69 8.09 -1.61 -9.84
CA ALA A 69 8.07 -1.61 -11.29
C ALA A 69 6.93 -0.73 -11.81
N ILE A 70 7.27 0.44 -12.34
CA ILE A 70 6.31 1.35 -12.98
C ILE A 70 5.99 0.84 -14.38
N ARG A 71 4.73 0.46 -14.59
CA ARG A 71 4.19 -0.05 -15.86
C ARG A 71 3.60 1.06 -16.72
N ASN A 72 3.03 2.07 -16.07
CA ASN A 72 2.54 3.30 -16.69
C ASN A 72 3.38 4.52 -16.22
N PRO A 73 4.34 4.99 -17.03
CA PRO A 73 5.19 6.13 -16.66
C PRO A 73 4.45 7.47 -16.56
N GLN A 74 3.19 7.55 -17.01
CA GLN A 74 2.37 8.76 -16.89
C GLN A 74 1.50 8.74 -15.62
N TRP A 75 1.58 7.68 -14.82
CA TRP A 75 0.80 7.57 -13.60
C TRP A 75 1.32 8.52 -12.52
N GLU A 76 0.46 9.43 -12.08
CA GLU A 76 0.77 10.46 -11.06
C GLU A 76 1.12 9.87 -9.69
N GLY A 77 0.63 8.68 -9.36
CA GLY A 77 0.88 8.01 -8.08
C GLY A 77 2.28 7.42 -7.93
N ALA A 78 3.10 7.40 -9.00
CA ALA A 78 4.41 6.77 -8.98
C ALA A 78 5.37 7.40 -7.95
N GLU A 79 5.41 8.73 -7.88
CA GLU A 79 6.28 9.44 -6.93
C GLU A 79 5.84 9.17 -5.49
N ALA A 80 4.54 9.35 -5.22
CA ALA A 80 3.98 9.08 -3.89
C ALA A 80 4.21 7.65 -3.43
N LEU A 81 4.07 6.66 -4.34
CA LEU A 81 4.29 5.25 -4.02
C LEU A 81 5.74 5.01 -3.58
N SER A 82 6.72 5.61 -4.26
CA SER A 82 8.13 5.49 -3.89
C SER A 82 8.47 6.17 -2.56
N GLN A 83 7.87 7.32 -2.29
CA GLN A 83 8.04 8.04 -1.02
C GLN A 83 7.45 7.25 0.15
N ILE A 84 6.24 6.70 -0.02
CA ILE A 84 5.54 5.91 1.02
C ILE A 84 6.27 4.60 1.30
N LEU A 85 6.77 3.93 0.26
CA LEU A 85 7.58 2.72 0.41
C LEU A 85 9.03 3.00 0.81
N LYS A 86 9.44 4.27 0.87
CA LYS A 86 10.80 4.72 1.24
C LYS A 86 11.91 3.98 0.47
N THR A 87 11.65 3.61 -0.77
CA THR A 87 12.58 2.85 -1.61
C THR A 87 13.05 3.68 -2.80
N LYS A 88 14.32 3.56 -3.14
CA LYS A 88 14.92 4.13 -4.35
C LYS A 88 14.93 3.13 -5.51
N ASN A 89 14.54 1.88 -5.26
CA ASN A 89 14.55 0.80 -6.24
C ASN A 89 13.31 0.88 -7.14
N VAL A 90 13.26 1.93 -7.97
CA VAL A 90 12.16 2.20 -8.89
C VAL A 90 12.64 1.93 -10.32
N LEU A 91 11.98 0.99 -11.00
CA LEU A 91 12.28 0.59 -12.37
C LEU A 91 11.11 0.97 -13.28
N GLN A 92 11.38 1.61 -14.41
CA GLN A 92 10.39 1.81 -15.46
C GLN A 92 10.37 0.60 -16.39
N LEU A 93 9.35 -0.26 -16.23
CA LEU A 93 9.16 -1.47 -17.03
C LEU A 93 7.85 -1.37 -17.81
N LYS A 94 7.80 -0.39 -18.72
CA LYS A 94 6.63 -0.09 -19.55
C LYS A 94 6.16 -1.34 -20.29
N SER A 95 4.89 -1.69 -20.12
CA SER A 95 4.28 -2.81 -20.81
C SER A 95 2.88 -2.42 -21.26
N LYS A 96 2.63 -2.46 -22.58
CA LYS A 96 1.28 -2.26 -23.14
C LYS A 96 0.30 -3.38 -22.76
N ARG A 97 0.80 -4.48 -22.18
CA ARG A 97 0.01 -5.64 -21.75
C ARG A 97 -0.25 -5.66 -20.24
N ALA A 98 0.39 -4.78 -19.49
CA ALA A 98 0.14 -4.69 -18.05
C ALA A 98 -1.23 -4.05 -17.82
N HIS A 99 -1.97 -4.58 -16.86
CA HIS A 99 -3.32 -4.11 -16.48
C HIS A 99 -3.28 -3.19 -15.25
N VAL A 100 -2.09 -2.89 -14.74
CA VAL A 100 -1.85 -2.06 -13.56
C VAL A 100 -0.83 -0.98 -13.88
N ASP A 101 -0.84 0.11 -13.11
CA ASP A 101 0.09 1.23 -13.26
C ASP A 101 1.44 0.94 -12.63
N ALA A 102 1.46 0.16 -11.54
CA ALA A 102 2.68 -0.30 -10.89
C ALA A 102 2.54 -1.72 -10.31
N THR A 103 3.67 -2.42 -10.23
CA THR A 103 3.82 -3.66 -9.46
C THR A 103 4.83 -3.42 -8.33
N VAL A 104 4.47 -3.72 -7.09
CA VAL A 104 5.37 -3.71 -5.92
C VAL A 104 5.85 -5.12 -5.65
N TYR A 105 7.15 -5.35 -5.80
CA TYR A 105 7.83 -6.59 -5.44
C TYR A 105 8.39 -6.44 -4.02
N ILE A 106 7.81 -7.17 -3.07
CA ILE A 106 8.13 -7.04 -1.65
C ILE A 106 9.47 -7.71 -1.35
N GLY A 107 10.41 -6.97 -0.75
CA GLY A 107 11.67 -7.47 -0.22
C GLY A 107 11.59 -7.86 1.26
N LYS A 108 12.69 -8.40 1.80
CA LYS A 108 12.78 -8.77 3.23
C LYS A 108 12.73 -7.57 4.17
N ASP A 109 12.96 -6.37 3.64
CA ASP A 109 12.89 -5.05 4.27
C ASP A 109 11.47 -4.55 4.57
N PHE A 110 10.42 -5.21 4.08
CA PHE A 110 9.03 -4.69 4.15
C PHE A 110 8.53 -4.34 5.56
N ASN A 111 8.93 -5.11 6.58
CA ASN A 111 8.57 -4.79 7.97
C ASN A 111 9.12 -3.43 8.38
N LYS A 112 10.36 -3.10 7.98
CA LYS A 112 10.97 -1.80 8.26
C LYS A 112 10.21 -0.68 7.58
N ILE A 113 9.72 -0.91 6.36
CA ILE A 113 8.91 0.07 5.61
C ILE A 113 7.61 0.37 6.37
N ILE A 114 6.90 -0.67 6.82
CA ILE A 114 5.61 -0.54 7.51
C ILE A 114 5.78 0.04 8.92
N GLU A 115 6.74 -0.46 9.70
CA GLU A 115 6.94 -0.05 11.11
C GLU A 115 7.34 1.42 11.23
N GLN A 116 8.17 1.93 10.31
CA GLN A 116 8.60 3.34 10.31
C GLN A 116 7.50 4.36 9.98
N ASP A 117 6.28 3.89 9.76
CA ASP A 117 5.10 4.73 9.52
C ASP A 117 4.12 4.71 10.72
N THR A 118 4.45 3.93 11.76
CA THR A 118 3.71 3.93 13.04
C THR A 118 4.29 5.06 13.92
N PRO A 119 3.45 5.96 14.48
CA PRO A 119 3.90 7.06 15.34
C PRO A 119 4.56 6.59 16.64
#